data_AF-A0A6J5GF45-F1
#
_entry.id   AF-A0A6J5GF45-F1
#
_cell.length_a   1.000
_cell.length_b   1.000
_cell.length_c   1.000
_cell.angle_alpha   90.00
_cell.angle_beta   90.00
_cell.angle_gamma   90.00
#
_symmetry.space_group_name_H-M   'P 1'
#
loop_
_entity.id
_entity.type
_entity.pdbx_description
1 polymer ?
#
loop_
_entity_poly.entity_id
_entity_poly.type
_entity_poly.pdbx_seq_one_letter_code
_entity_poly.pdbx_strand_id
1 'polypeptide(L)'
;MRNITITAIATPFVCASSVGCAQLSAEQDELAHVHWLYGIKEIVRTGDFSDYKNVASKLNLTLEIQPPSQVKDLKDVITGEDFEVETVPRVNSSLRQKIRFRYGIYVPNDQSYRRVIILVRNIALHECITESELFKEFGYVRRTTYAHAPVYSVNYHFKGANDIELIFRFDGLDAKCTNEINIFQV
;
A
#
# COMPACT_ATOMS: atom_id res chain seq x y z
N MET A 1 -7.10 -62.21 -49.96
CA MET A 1 -7.39 -62.38 -48.52
C MET A 1 -7.13 -61.04 -47.85
N ARG A 2 -8.17 -60.45 -47.27
CA ARG A 2 -8.25 -59.04 -46.84
C ARG A 2 -8.50 -59.00 -45.33
N ASN A 3 -7.90 -57.99 -44.71
CA ASN A 3 -8.27 -57.34 -43.45
C ASN A 3 -8.13 -58.14 -42.15
N ILE A 4 -7.12 -57.77 -41.35
CA ILE A 4 -7.20 -57.82 -39.90
C ILE A 4 -7.10 -56.39 -39.38
N THR A 5 -8.14 -56.00 -38.66
CA THR A 5 -8.43 -54.69 -38.10
C THR A 5 -7.53 -54.42 -36.89
N ILE A 6 -6.91 -53.23 -36.81
CA ILE A 6 -6.21 -52.74 -35.62
C ILE A 6 -7.21 -51.86 -34.85
N THR A 7 -7.64 -52.32 -33.67
CA THR A 7 -8.52 -51.57 -32.77
C THR A 7 -7.65 -50.67 -31.89
N ALA A 8 -7.78 -49.35 -32.05
CA ALA A 8 -7.17 -48.36 -31.17
C ALA A 8 -7.95 -48.27 -29.85
N ILE A 9 -7.26 -48.47 -28.73
CA ILE A 9 -7.80 -48.21 -27.39
C ILE A 9 -7.36 -46.79 -27.02
N ALA A 10 -8.31 -45.86 -27.00
CA ALA A 10 -8.10 -44.50 -26.54
C ALA A 10 -8.16 -44.47 -25.00
N THR A 11 -7.04 -44.17 -24.35
CA THR A 11 -7.02 -43.75 -22.95
C THR A 11 -7.09 -42.22 -22.90
N PRO A 12 -8.02 -41.61 -22.15
CA PRO A 12 -8.06 -40.17 -22.00
C PRO A 12 -6.89 -39.70 -21.13
N PHE A 13 -6.03 -38.88 -21.72
CA PHE A 13 -4.98 -38.14 -21.04
C PHE A 13 -5.65 -37.10 -20.13
N VAL A 14 -5.63 -37.33 -18.82
CA VAL A 14 -6.01 -36.31 -17.84
C VAL A 14 -4.83 -35.33 -17.77
N CYS A 15 -4.94 -34.22 -18.50
CA CYS A 15 -4.06 -33.07 -18.29
C CYS A 15 -4.34 -32.52 -16.90
N ALA A 16 -3.54 -32.94 -15.92
CA ALA A 16 -3.40 -32.22 -14.68
C ALA A 16 -2.88 -30.82 -15.01
N SER A 17 -3.78 -29.84 -15.09
CA SER A 17 -3.43 -28.44 -15.08
C SER A 17 -2.72 -28.17 -13.76
N SER A 18 -1.39 -28.18 -13.79
CA SER A 18 -0.58 -27.63 -12.72
C SER A 18 -0.98 -26.16 -12.58
N VAL A 19 -1.86 -25.88 -11.62
CA VAL A 19 -1.99 -24.56 -11.04
C VAL A 19 -0.64 -24.31 -10.39
N GLY A 20 0.29 -23.75 -11.15
CA GLY A 20 1.49 -23.17 -10.59
C GLY A 20 1.03 -22.02 -9.72
N CYS A 21 0.87 -22.28 -8.41
CA CYS A 21 0.94 -21.22 -7.43
C CYS A 21 2.28 -20.55 -7.66
N ALA A 22 2.27 -19.34 -8.24
CA ALA A 22 3.44 -18.51 -8.31
C ALA A 22 3.99 -18.44 -6.87
N GLN A 23 5.13 -19.08 -6.66
CA GLN A 23 5.80 -19.09 -5.39
C GLN A 23 6.32 -17.66 -5.23
N LEU A 24 5.60 -16.84 -4.47
CA LEU A 24 6.03 -15.48 -4.10
C LEU A 24 7.44 -15.62 -3.55
N SER A 25 8.42 -15.14 -4.31
CA SER A 25 9.84 -15.42 -4.06
C SER A 25 10.26 -14.83 -2.72
N ALA A 26 11.17 -15.54 -2.05
CA ALA A 26 11.78 -15.13 -0.79
C ALA A 26 12.54 -13.78 -0.87
N GLU A 27 12.69 -13.18 -2.04
CA GLU A 27 13.31 -11.85 -2.23
C GLU A 27 12.49 -10.70 -1.63
N GLN A 28 11.24 -10.97 -1.25
CA GLN A 28 10.38 -9.97 -0.63
C GLN A 28 10.74 -9.78 0.86
N ASP A 29 11.64 -10.59 1.46
CA ASP A 29 11.98 -10.57 2.90
C ASP A 29 13.01 -9.51 3.34
N GLU A 30 13.83 -8.95 2.44
CA GLU A 30 15.03 -8.17 2.86
C GLU A 30 14.93 -6.65 2.62
N LEU A 31 13.92 -6.18 1.87
CA LEU A 31 13.94 -4.84 1.27
C LEU A 31 13.20 -3.75 2.08
N ALA A 32 12.58 -4.09 3.21
CA ALA A 32 11.57 -3.23 3.84
C ALA A 32 12.11 -1.91 4.45
N HIS A 33 13.36 -1.88 4.93
CA HIS A 33 13.88 -0.72 5.67
C HIS A 33 14.37 0.43 4.76
N VAL A 34 15.11 0.13 3.69
CA VAL A 34 15.78 1.15 2.85
C VAL A 34 14.98 1.50 1.60
N HIS A 35 14.17 0.57 1.07
CA HIS A 35 13.46 0.80 -0.19
C HIS A 35 12.13 1.53 -0.04
N TRP A 36 11.55 1.57 1.16
CA TRP A 36 10.25 2.21 1.36
C TRP A 36 10.29 3.72 1.34
N LEU A 37 11.28 4.37 1.96
CA LEU A 37 11.37 5.83 1.90
C LEU A 37 11.65 6.31 0.47
N TYR A 38 12.50 5.58 -0.26
CA TYR A 38 12.72 5.81 -1.70
C TYR A 38 11.44 5.60 -2.52
N GLY A 39 10.71 4.51 -2.29
CA GLY A 39 9.44 4.23 -2.95
C GLY A 39 8.40 5.33 -2.67
N ILE A 40 8.25 5.74 -1.41
CA ILE A 40 7.39 6.86 -1.00
C ILE A 40 7.82 8.14 -1.72
N LYS A 41 9.11 8.47 -1.76
CA LYS A 41 9.64 9.63 -2.47
C LYS A 41 9.30 9.61 -3.95
N GLU A 42 9.45 8.46 -4.61
CA GLU A 42 9.08 8.31 -6.00
C GLU A 42 7.57 8.40 -6.22
N ILE A 43 6.75 7.91 -5.28
CA ILE A 43 5.29 8.03 -5.32
C ILE A 43 4.91 9.52 -5.25
N VAL A 44 5.34 10.24 -4.20
CA VAL A 44 5.00 11.65 -4.00
C VAL A 44 5.57 12.56 -5.10
N ARG A 45 6.70 12.19 -5.72
CA ARG A 45 7.26 12.88 -6.89
C ARG A 45 6.38 12.74 -8.14
N THR A 46 5.78 11.56 -8.35
CA THR A 46 4.89 11.36 -9.51
C THR A 46 3.52 11.99 -9.34
N GLY A 47 3.05 12.18 -8.09
CA GLY A 47 1.83 12.91 -7.77
C GLY A 47 0.52 12.20 -8.11
N ASP A 48 0.52 11.14 -8.94
CA ASP A 48 -0.68 10.34 -9.22
C ASP A 48 -0.76 9.13 -8.29
N PHE A 49 -1.66 9.21 -7.32
CA PHE A 49 -1.99 8.11 -6.40
C PHE A 49 -3.29 7.42 -6.80
N SER A 50 -3.87 7.70 -7.96
CA SER A 50 -5.08 6.99 -8.37
C SER A 50 -4.76 5.58 -8.90
N ASP A 51 -3.51 5.34 -9.33
CA ASP A 51 -3.01 4.02 -9.74
C ASP A 51 -2.38 3.27 -8.56
N TYR A 52 -3.22 2.54 -7.83
CA TYR A 52 -2.78 1.70 -6.72
C TYR A 52 -1.80 0.59 -7.13
N LYS A 53 -1.80 0.14 -8.41
CA LYS A 53 -0.87 -0.90 -8.88
C LYS A 53 0.54 -0.34 -9.03
N ASN A 54 0.65 0.88 -9.54
CA ASN A 54 1.92 1.60 -9.58
C ASN A 54 2.46 1.85 -8.17
N VAL A 55 1.60 2.29 -7.23
CA VAL A 55 2.01 2.44 -5.82
C VAL A 55 2.44 1.11 -5.21
N ALA A 56 1.67 0.04 -5.42
CA ALA A 56 2.02 -1.31 -4.97
C ALA A 56 3.39 -1.74 -5.50
N SER A 57 3.65 -1.54 -6.80
CA SER A 57 4.92 -1.88 -7.44
C SER A 57 6.09 -1.08 -6.85
N LYS A 58 5.92 0.22 -6.59
CA LYS A 58 6.97 1.08 -6.02
C LYS A 58 7.31 0.72 -4.56
N LEU A 59 6.34 0.19 -3.83
CA LEU A 59 6.51 -0.25 -2.43
C LEU A 59 6.79 -1.77 -2.32
N ASN A 60 6.88 -2.47 -3.44
CA ASN A 60 7.00 -3.93 -3.52
C ASN A 60 5.92 -4.68 -2.71
N LEU A 61 4.69 -4.15 -2.76
CA LEU A 61 3.52 -4.66 -2.05
C LEU A 61 2.63 -5.49 -2.99
N THR A 62 2.01 -6.52 -2.42
CA THR A 62 0.84 -7.15 -3.04
C THR A 62 -0.41 -6.56 -2.39
N LEU A 63 -1.24 -5.95 -3.23
CA LEU A 63 -2.41 -5.20 -2.83
C LEU A 63 -3.69 -5.85 -3.38
N GLU A 64 -4.72 -5.96 -2.56
CA GLU A 64 -6.04 -6.47 -2.94
C GLU A 64 -7.10 -5.39 -2.73
N ILE A 65 -7.90 -5.15 -3.78
CA ILE A 65 -9.04 -4.24 -3.73
C ILE A 65 -10.15 -4.90 -2.92
N GLN A 66 -10.65 -4.18 -1.92
CA GLN A 66 -11.88 -4.49 -1.22
C GLN A 66 -13.08 -3.98 -2.04
N PRO A 67 -14.28 -4.59 -1.89
CA PRO A 67 -15.48 -4.10 -2.54
C PRO A 67 -15.73 -2.61 -2.23
N PRO A 68 -16.19 -1.81 -3.20
CA PRO A 68 -16.48 -0.40 -2.97
C PRO A 68 -17.65 -0.23 -1.99
N SER A 69 -17.57 0.82 -1.17
CA SER A 69 -18.65 1.28 -0.30
C SER A 69 -19.14 2.67 -0.72
N GLN A 70 -20.37 2.98 -0.36
CA GLN A 70 -20.94 4.30 -0.62
C GLN A 70 -20.51 5.28 0.47
N VAL A 71 -20.01 6.44 0.05
CA VAL A 71 -19.71 7.55 0.95
C VAL A 71 -20.92 8.47 1.02
N LYS A 72 -21.34 8.79 2.24
CA LYS A 72 -22.43 9.72 2.50
C LYS A 72 -21.93 10.98 3.19
N ASP A 73 -22.56 12.11 2.89
CA ASP A 73 -22.34 13.34 3.64
C ASP A 73 -23.05 13.31 5.01
N LEU A 74 -22.93 14.41 5.77
CA LEU A 74 -23.57 14.57 7.08
C LEU A 74 -25.11 14.58 7.04
N LYS A 75 -25.71 14.61 5.84
CA LYS A 75 -27.15 14.61 5.60
C LYS A 75 -27.61 13.29 4.96
N ASP A 76 -26.79 12.24 5.00
CA ASP A 76 -27.02 10.92 4.40
C ASP A 76 -27.13 10.91 2.87
N VAL A 77 -26.72 11.98 2.19
CA VAL A 77 -26.69 12.04 0.72
C VAL A 77 -25.43 11.31 0.23
N ILE A 78 -25.59 10.37 -0.70
CA ILE A 78 -24.45 9.69 -1.32
C ILE A 78 -23.66 10.71 -2.15
N THR A 79 -22.38 10.88 -1.84
CA THR A 79 -21.49 11.82 -2.52
C THR A 79 -20.54 11.13 -3.50
N GLY A 80 -20.36 9.82 -3.36
CA GLY A 80 -19.45 9.03 -4.17
C GLY A 80 -19.29 7.61 -3.66
N GLU A 81 -18.24 6.97 -4.13
CA GLU A 81 -17.79 5.65 -3.69
C GLU A 81 -16.38 5.75 -3.12
N ASP A 82 -16.10 4.96 -2.09
CA ASP A 82 -14.76 4.69 -1.62
C ASP A 82 -14.43 3.20 -1.79
N PHE A 83 -13.19 2.91 -2.11
CA PHE A 83 -12.69 1.55 -2.00
C PHE A 83 -11.35 1.53 -1.29
N GLU A 84 -11.17 0.50 -0.49
CA GLU A 84 -9.94 0.26 0.24
C GLU A 84 -9.09 -0.75 -0.51
N VAL A 85 -7.79 -0.52 -0.48
CA VAL A 85 -6.80 -1.49 -0.93
C VAL A 85 -5.96 -1.88 0.27
N GLU A 86 -6.00 -3.17 0.59
CA GLU A 86 -5.29 -3.74 1.74
C GLU A 86 -4.10 -4.56 1.28
N THR A 87 -3.06 -4.62 2.12
CA THR A 87 -1.94 -5.54 1.89
C THR A 87 -2.38 -6.97 2.12
N VAL A 88 -2.16 -7.83 1.11
CA VAL A 88 -2.38 -9.26 1.26
C VAL A 88 -1.24 -9.82 2.13
N PRO A 89 -1.52 -10.32 3.34
CA PRO A 89 -0.48 -10.90 4.17
C PRO A 89 0.04 -12.18 3.54
N ARG A 90 1.37 -12.40 3.60
CA ARG A 90 1.95 -13.66 3.10
C ARG A 90 1.42 -14.85 3.88
N VAL A 91 1.27 -15.98 3.18
CA VAL A 91 1.08 -17.30 3.78
C VAL A 91 2.24 -17.54 4.76
N ASN A 92 1.93 -17.81 6.03
CA ASN A 92 2.88 -18.00 7.14
C ASN A 92 3.53 -16.74 7.76
N SER A 93 3.13 -15.53 7.38
CA SER A 93 3.57 -14.33 8.11
C SER A 93 2.97 -14.28 9.52
N SER A 94 3.81 -14.10 10.54
CA SER A 94 3.31 -13.92 11.91
C SER A 94 2.45 -12.66 11.98
N LEU A 95 1.32 -12.70 12.70
CA LEU A 95 0.40 -11.56 12.85
C LEU A 95 1.08 -10.28 13.37
N ARG A 96 2.25 -10.41 14.01
CA ARG A 96 3.04 -9.31 14.59
C ARG A 96 3.98 -8.60 13.62
N GLN A 97 4.20 -9.14 12.42
CA GLN A 97 5.07 -8.54 11.39
C GLN A 97 4.28 -7.84 10.28
N LYS A 98 2.97 -7.69 10.44
CA LYS A 98 2.10 -7.12 9.41
C LYS A 98 2.11 -5.61 9.50
N ILE A 99 2.82 -4.95 8.59
CA ILE A 99 2.57 -3.55 8.32
C ILE A 99 1.14 -3.44 7.79
N ARG A 100 0.29 -2.68 8.50
CA ARG A 100 -1.09 -2.46 8.06
C ARG A 100 -1.09 -1.26 7.14
N PHE A 101 -1.02 -1.55 5.85
CA PHE A 101 -1.13 -0.56 4.80
C PHE A 101 -2.61 -0.48 4.39
N ARG A 102 -3.18 0.71 4.56
CA ARG A 102 -4.53 1.05 4.13
C ARG A 102 -4.43 2.11 3.05
N TYR A 103 -5.06 1.86 1.93
CA TYR A 103 -5.05 2.76 0.79
C TYR A 103 -6.49 3.02 0.40
N GLY A 104 -7.02 4.17 0.79
CA GLY A 104 -8.38 4.58 0.46
C GLY A 104 -8.39 5.43 -0.81
N ILE A 105 -9.21 5.06 -1.78
CA ILE A 105 -9.53 5.91 -2.93
C ILE A 105 -10.99 6.32 -2.83
N TYR A 106 -11.23 7.62 -2.81
CA TYR A 106 -12.55 8.22 -2.93
C TYR A 106 -12.76 8.75 -4.36
N VAL A 107 -13.92 8.41 -4.93
CA VAL A 107 -14.37 8.86 -6.24
C VAL A 107 -15.75 9.51 -6.06
N PRO A 108 -15.89 10.83 -6.27
CA PRO A 108 -17.17 11.52 -6.19
C PRO A 108 -18.09 11.08 -7.34
N ASN A 109 -19.41 11.20 -7.15
CA ASN A 109 -20.43 10.81 -8.14
C ASN A 109 -20.29 11.52 -9.49
N ASP A 110 -19.86 12.78 -9.46
CA ASP A 110 -19.61 13.59 -10.65
C ASP A 110 -18.29 13.23 -11.34
N GLN A 111 -17.49 12.33 -10.75
CA GLN A 111 -16.17 11.89 -11.20
C GLN A 111 -15.19 13.04 -11.44
N SER A 112 -15.42 14.18 -10.79
CA SER A 112 -14.66 15.41 -11.00
C SER A 112 -13.19 15.31 -10.54
N TYR A 113 -12.89 14.44 -9.57
CA TYR A 113 -11.54 14.17 -9.07
C TYR A 113 -11.45 12.78 -8.46
N ARG A 114 -10.25 12.35 -8.07
CA ARG A 114 -10.04 11.21 -7.17
C ARG A 114 -9.25 11.69 -5.97
N ARG A 115 -9.70 11.38 -4.77
CA ARG A 115 -8.95 11.69 -3.55
C ARG A 115 -8.37 10.41 -2.99
N VAL A 116 -7.06 10.39 -2.83
CA VAL A 116 -6.36 9.20 -2.36
C VAL A 116 -5.74 9.50 -1.01
N ILE A 117 -5.97 8.58 -0.08
CA ILE A 117 -5.42 8.62 1.27
C ILE A 117 -4.65 7.32 1.47
N ILE A 118 -3.34 7.43 1.65
CA ILE A 118 -2.48 6.30 1.99
C ILE A 118 -2.15 6.42 3.47
N LEU A 119 -2.48 5.39 4.22
CA LEU A 119 -2.27 5.31 5.65
C LEU A 119 -1.51 4.02 5.96
N VAL A 120 -0.33 4.14 6.52
CA VAL A 120 0.47 3.01 7.00
C VAL A 120 0.45 3.05 8.52
N ARG A 121 0.01 1.99 9.18
CA ARG A 121 -0.07 1.89 10.64
C ARG A 121 0.62 0.64 11.19
N ASN A 122 0.92 0.70 12.48
CA ASN A 122 1.55 -0.39 13.23
C ASN A 122 2.88 -0.82 12.60
N ILE A 123 3.68 0.17 12.20
CA ILE A 123 5.02 -0.06 11.68
C ILE A 123 5.83 -0.75 12.78
N ALA A 124 6.31 -1.97 12.49
CA ALA A 124 6.97 -2.79 13.49
C ALA A 124 8.31 -2.18 13.90
N LEU A 125 8.79 -2.49 15.12
CA LEU A 125 10.04 -1.92 15.63
C LEU A 125 11.30 -2.25 14.80
N HIS A 126 11.28 -3.34 14.01
CA HIS A 126 12.35 -3.64 13.05
C HIS A 126 12.30 -2.78 11.79
N GLU A 127 11.17 -2.13 11.53
CA GLU A 127 10.92 -1.15 10.47
C GLU A 127 11.05 0.29 11.01
N CYS A 128 11.87 0.49 12.04
CA CYS A 128 12.02 1.79 12.69
C CYS A 128 12.55 2.83 11.71
N ILE A 129 11.67 3.74 11.28
CA ILE A 129 12.04 4.94 10.53
C ILE A 129 12.25 6.08 11.53
N THR A 130 13.47 6.60 11.55
CA THR A 130 13.92 7.68 12.42
C THR A 130 13.89 9.03 11.70
N GLU A 131 13.86 10.13 12.46
CA GLU A 131 13.99 11.47 11.86
C GLU A 131 15.30 11.67 11.08
N SER A 132 16.38 10.99 11.48
CA SER A 132 17.67 11.07 10.78
C SER A 132 17.57 10.48 9.37
N GLU A 133 16.82 9.39 9.21
CA GLU A 133 16.55 8.78 7.91
C GLU A 133 15.61 9.64 7.07
N LEU A 134 14.58 10.22 7.70
CA LEU A 134 13.71 11.18 7.03
C LEU A 134 14.51 12.40 6.53
N PHE A 135 15.45 12.90 7.34
CA PHE A 135 16.33 14.01 6.96
C PHE A 135 17.21 13.66 5.76
N LYS A 136 17.81 12.46 5.76
CA LYS A 136 18.63 11.99 4.65
C LYS A 136 17.84 11.87 3.35
N GLU A 137 16.59 11.38 3.43
CA GLU A 137 15.79 11.10 2.24
C GLU A 137 15.05 12.32 1.70
N PHE A 138 14.44 13.12 2.57
CA PHE A 138 13.53 14.22 2.20
C PHE A 138 14.09 15.61 2.52
N GLY A 139 15.22 15.72 3.21
CA GLY A 139 15.83 16.98 3.59
C GLY A 139 15.23 17.55 4.89
N TYR A 140 15.03 18.86 4.96
CA TYR A 140 14.72 19.54 6.21
C TYR A 140 13.47 18.96 6.93
N VAL A 141 13.66 18.59 8.20
CA VAL A 141 12.63 18.05 9.10
C VAL A 141 12.02 19.18 9.92
N ARG A 142 10.70 19.40 9.81
CA ARG A 142 9.95 20.26 10.74
C ARG A 142 9.04 19.41 11.61
N ARG A 143 9.31 19.40 12.92
CA ARG A 143 8.40 18.81 13.91
C ARG A 143 7.15 19.67 14.10
N THR A 144 6.00 19.04 14.14
CA THR A 144 4.72 19.61 14.56
C THR A 144 4.23 18.83 15.78
N THR A 145 4.09 19.50 16.91
CA THR A 145 3.56 18.90 18.14
C THR A 145 2.06 19.17 18.26
N TYR A 146 1.33 18.22 18.84
CA TYR A 146 -0.11 18.35 19.01
C TYR A 146 -0.43 18.66 20.47
N ALA A 147 -1.07 19.79 20.74
CA ALA A 147 -1.35 20.24 22.12
C ALA A 147 -2.21 19.25 22.93
N HIS A 148 -3.00 18.41 22.26
CA HIS A 148 -3.96 17.50 22.90
C HIS A 148 -3.49 16.05 22.98
N ALA A 149 -2.27 15.73 22.51
CA ALA A 149 -1.75 14.37 22.53
C ALA A 149 -0.22 14.38 22.69
N PRO A 150 0.38 13.44 23.43
CA PRO A 150 1.82 13.33 23.58
C PRO A 150 2.46 12.73 22.31
N VAL A 151 2.21 13.34 21.16
CA VAL A 151 2.65 12.88 19.84
C VAL A 151 3.20 14.05 19.06
N TYR A 152 4.10 13.76 18.13
CA TYR A 152 4.56 14.74 17.16
C TYR A 152 4.55 14.13 15.76
N SER A 153 4.61 14.99 14.76
CA SER A 153 4.75 14.59 13.38
C SER A 153 5.86 15.35 12.67
N VAL A 154 6.41 14.71 11.66
CA VAL A 154 7.29 15.33 10.66
C VAL A 154 6.52 15.40 9.37
N ASN A 155 6.35 16.62 8.85
CA ASN A 155 5.49 16.89 7.70
C ASN A 155 6.33 17.40 6.52
N TYR A 156 6.03 16.87 5.33
CA TYR A 156 6.58 17.32 4.06
C TYR A 156 5.44 17.70 3.14
N HIS A 157 5.64 18.78 2.40
CA HIS A 157 4.70 19.24 1.38
C HIS A 157 5.40 19.21 0.02
N PHE A 158 4.84 18.46 -0.91
CA PHE A 158 5.33 18.35 -2.28
C PHE A 158 4.36 19.04 -3.23
N LYS A 159 4.90 19.95 -4.03
CA LYS A 159 4.17 20.61 -5.12
C LYS A 159 4.64 20.02 -6.44
N GLY A 160 3.76 19.30 -7.13
CA GLY A 160 4.05 18.66 -8.40
C GLY A 160 2.84 18.73 -9.33
N ALA A 161 2.50 17.60 -9.97
CA ALA A 161 1.24 17.48 -10.72
C ALA A 161 0.01 17.61 -9.81
N ASN A 162 0.15 17.25 -8.53
CA ASN A 162 -0.82 17.44 -7.46
C ASN A 162 -0.10 18.00 -6.22
N ASP A 163 -0.85 18.65 -5.33
CA ASP A 163 -0.35 19.06 -4.01
C ASP A 163 -0.45 17.87 -3.05
N ILE A 164 0.69 17.46 -2.48
CA ILE A 164 0.78 16.26 -1.64
C ILE A 164 1.32 16.60 -0.25
N GLU A 165 0.62 16.16 0.79
CA GLU A 165 1.11 16.15 2.16
C GLU A 165 1.56 14.74 2.57
N LEU A 166 2.81 14.64 3.04
CA LEU A 166 3.39 13.41 3.61
C LEU A 166 3.70 13.66 5.09
N ILE A 167 3.14 12.83 5.96
CA ILE A 167 3.18 13.00 7.41
C ILE A 167 3.68 11.71 8.06
N PHE A 168 4.78 11.81 8.80
CA PHE A 168 5.30 10.73 9.64
C PHE A 168 4.95 11.04 11.09
N ARG A 169 4.19 10.17 11.76
CA ARG A 169 3.76 10.36 13.15
C ARG A 169 4.61 9.55 14.11
N PHE A 170 4.84 10.12 15.28
CA PHE A 170 5.66 9.55 16.34
C PHE A 170 4.87 9.58 17.66
N ASP A 171 4.66 8.41 18.26
CA ASP A 171 3.92 8.24 19.52
C ASP A 171 4.83 8.46 20.73
N GLY A 172 4.73 9.63 21.35
CA GLY A 172 5.63 10.08 22.41
C GLY A 172 6.55 11.19 21.93
N LEU A 173 6.80 12.21 22.75
CA LEU A 173 7.70 13.31 22.41
C LEU A 173 9.16 12.86 22.22
N ASP A 174 9.53 11.75 22.86
CA ASP A 174 10.87 11.15 22.81
C ASP A 174 10.92 9.89 21.92
N ALA A 175 9.86 9.63 21.16
CA ALA A 175 9.78 8.48 20.28
C ALA A 175 10.86 8.56 19.19
N LYS A 176 11.57 7.44 19.02
CA LYS A 176 12.67 7.33 18.04
C LYS A 176 12.21 6.81 16.69
N CYS A 177 11.07 6.12 16.66
CA CYS A 177 10.55 5.44 15.47
C CYS A 177 9.16 5.98 15.16
N THR A 178 8.89 6.20 13.88
CA THR A 178 7.53 6.48 13.43
C THR A 178 6.65 5.24 13.61
N ASN A 179 5.37 5.45 13.93
CA ASN A 179 4.38 4.38 14.07
C ASN A 179 3.31 4.44 12.97
N GLU A 180 3.18 5.59 12.31
CA GLU A 180 2.19 5.86 11.29
C GLU A 180 2.75 6.79 10.21
N ILE A 181 2.44 6.49 8.95
CA ILE A 181 2.73 7.34 7.79
C ILE A 181 1.41 7.66 7.11
N ASN A 182 1.18 8.94 6.83
CA ASN A 182 0.03 9.39 6.05
C ASN A 182 0.50 10.11 4.79
N ILE A 183 -0.14 9.81 3.66
CA ILE A 183 0.06 10.51 2.39
C ILE A 183 -1.31 10.96 1.90
N PHE A 184 -1.47 12.28 1.71
CA PHE A 184 -2.71 12.90 1.27
C PHE A 184 -2.46 13.66 -0.02
N GLN A 185 -3.36 13.47 -0.98
CA GLN A 185 -3.54 14.43 -2.06
C GLN A 185 -4.51 15.54 -1.58
N VAL A 186 -4.02 16.78 -1.62
CA VAL A 186 -4.72 18.00 -1.17
C VAL A 186 -5.58 18.56 -2.30
#